data_AF-A0A1B9GY21-F1
#
_entry.id   AF-A0A1B9GY21-F1
#
_cell.length_a   1.000
_cell.length_b   1.000
_cell.length_c   1.000
_cell.angle_alpha   90.00
_cell.angle_beta   90.00
_cell.angle_gamma   90.00
#
_symmetry.space_group_name_H-M   'P 1'
#
loop_
_entity.id
_entity.type
_entity.pdbx_description
1 polymer ?
#
loop_
_entity_poly.entity_id
_entity_poly.type
_entity_poly.pdbx_seq_one_letter_code
_entity_poly.pdbx_strand_id
1 'polypeptide(L)'
;MLTPPTAFPICTIANTPRLPEHCIEWASVLEWPKVHKDKKLDTDDPDHIEWLYQQASARAALFKIEGVTWALTQGVVKNIIPAIASTNAIIAASCCNEALKIATACAPYLNNYMMYVGNDSVYTYTFEHEKRPECPVCGGESLNAEVGRDWTLERFIESLTARQDLQISRPSLSYSGGALFWPSPPDVFEATRPNLEKKVVDLLGEEEGVVVVDPALPVSVNISVTYV
;
A
#
# COMPACT_ATOMS: atom_id res chain seq x y z
N MET A 1 3.48 7.92 10.46
CA MET A 1 3.79 8.19 9.04
C MET A 1 4.49 6.97 8.50
N LEU A 2 3.84 6.21 7.62
CA LEU A 2 4.51 5.16 6.85
C LEU A 2 5.06 5.82 5.59
N THR A 3 6.33 5.60 5.27
CA THR A 3 6.89 6.07 4.00
C THR A 3 6.22 5.28 2.87
N PRO A 4 5.73 5.94 1.81
CA PRO A 4 5.14 5.21 0.69
C PRO A 4 6.19 4.28 0.07
N PRO A 5 5.79 3.09 -0.39
CA PRO A 5 6.70 2.21 -1.11
C PRO A 5 7.23 2.93 -2.35
N THR A 6 8.52 2.76 -2.63
CA THR A 6 9.15 3.33 -3.82
C THR A 6 8.59 2.66 -5.07
N ALA A 7 7.82 3.39 -5.88
CA ALA A 7 7.30 2.93 -7.16
C ALA A 7 7.86 3.80 -8.30
N PHE A 8 8.42 3.17 -9.32
CA PHE A 8 8.94 3.87 -10.49
C PHE A 8 7.86 3.99 -11.58
N PRO A 9 7.63 5.18 -12.16
CA PRO A 9 6.66 5.33 -13.24
C PRO A 9 7.04 4.49 -14.47
N ILE A 10 6.04 3.82 -15.07
CA ILE A 10 6.23 2.94 -16.25
C ILE A 10 6.90 3.69 -17.41
N CYS A 11 6.50 4.94 -17.66
CA CYS A 11 7.07 5.77 -18.73
C CYS A 11 8.58 6.03 -18.53
N THR A 12 9.02 6.18 -17.28
CA THR A 12 10.42 6.40 -16.92
C THR A 12 11.23 5.14 -17.13
N ILE A 13 10.79 4.00 -16.57
CA ILE A 13 11.51 2.73 -16.73
C ILE A 13 11.51 2.25 -18.18
N ALA A 14 10.47 2.54 -18.97
CA ALA A 14 10.36 2.11 -20.36
C ALA A 14 11.20 2.96 -21.33
N ASN A 15 11.15 4.28 -21.21
CA ASN A 15 11.67 5.19 -22.24
C ASN A 15 12.85 6.06 -21.78
N THR A 16 12.88 6.46 -20.50
CA THR A 16 13.84 7.47 -20.02
C THR A 16 14.46 7.07 -18.67
N PRO A 17 15.18 5.92 -18.60
CA PRO A 17 15.89 5.52 -17.40
C PRO A 17 16.97 6.55 -17.06
N ARG A 18 17.20 6.78 -15.76
CA ARG A 18 18.14 7.80 -15.23
C ARG A 18 18.99 7.26 -14.10
N LEU A 19 18.49 6.25 -13.38
CA LEU A 19 19.13 5.60 -12.26
C LEU A 19 19.30 4.10 -12.59
N PRO A 20 20.31 3.41 -12.03
CA PRO A 20 20.51 1.98 -12.26
C PRO A 20 19.28 1.15 -11.81
N GLU A 21 18.55 1.60 -10.79
CA GLU A 21 17.30 1.01 -10.32
C GLU A 21 16.23 0.99 -11.42
N HIS A 22 16.17 2.02 -12.28
CA HIS A 22 15.21 2.05 -13.39
C HIS A 22 15.52 0.96 -14.43
N CYS A 23 16.79 0.63 -14.64
CA CYS A 23 17.21 -0.43 -15.56
C CYS A 23 16.87 -1.82 -15.00
N ILE A 24 17.05 -2.00 -13.69
CA ILE A 24 16.70 -3.23 -12.98
C ILE A 24 15.18 -3.43 -12.98
N GLU A 25 14.41 -2.39 -12.65
CA GLU A 25 12.95 -2.42 -12.62
C GLU A 25 12.36 -2.68 -14.03
N TRP A 26 12.98 -2.11 -15.07
CA TRP A 26 12.61 -2.44 -16.44
C TRP A 26 12.83 -3.93 -16.75
N ALA A 27 13.97 -4.49 -16.33
CA ALA A 27 14.29 -5.89 -16.60
C ALA A 27 13.29 -6.84 -15.91
N SER A 28 12.86 -6.51 -14.68
CA SER A 28 11.93 -7.32 -13.90
C SER A 28 10.47 -7.16 -14.31
N VAL A 29 10.00 -5.92 -14.54
CA VAL A 29 8.57 -5.62 -14.80
C VAL A 29 8.21 -5.71 -16.28
N LEU A 30 9.14 -5.40 -17.19
CA LEU A 30 8.84 -5.29 -18.62
C LEU A 30 9.55 -6.36 -19.46
N GLU A 31 10.86 -6.54 -19.29
CA GLU A 31 11.60 -7.46 -20.16
C GLU A 31 11.41 -8.93 -19.77
N TRP A 32 11.35 -9.24 -18.47
CA TRP A 32 11.13 -10.61 -18.01
C TRP A 32 9.83 -11.21 -18.55
N PRO A 33 8.64 -10.59 -18.38
CA PRO A 33 7.40 -11.17 -18.92
C PRO A 33 7.38 -11.24 -20.46
N LYS A 34 8.13 -10.36 -21.13
CA LYS A 34 8.23 -10.34 -22.60
C LYS A 34 9.04 -11.52 -23.13
N VAL A 35 10.15 -11.87 -22.49
CA VAL A 35 11.03 -12.99 -22.88
C VAL A 35 10.51 -14.32 -22.33
N HIS A 36 10.10 -14.31 -21.07
CA HIS A 36 9.67 -15.47 -20.30
C HIS A 36 8.15 -15.39 -20.02
N LYS A 37 7.36 -15.54 -21.08
CA LYS A 37 5.89 -15.39 -21.04
C LYS A 37 5.22 -16.17 -19.91
N ASP A 38 5.55 -17.45 -19.78
CA ASP A 38 4.86 -18.37 -18.87
C ASP A 38 5.62 -18.58 -17.54
N LYS A 39 6.86 -18.07 -17.41
CA LYS A 39 7.69 -18.28 -16.21
C LYS A 39 7.59 -17.05 -15.31
N LYS A 40 7.03 -17.23 -14.11
CA LYS A 40 7.06 -16.18 -13.09
C LYS A 40 8.50 -15.93 -12.64
N LEU A 41 8.86 -14.65 -12.47
CA LEU A 41 10.13 -14.26 -11.88
C LEU A 41 10.16 -14.72 -10.42
N ASP A 42 11.06 -15.66 -10.12
CA ASP A 42 11.45 -16.01 -8.76
C ASP A 42 12.63 -15.13 -8.35
N THR A 43 12.43 -14.31 -7.32
CA THR A 43 13.43 -13.38 -6.83
C THR A 43 14.48 -14.06 -5.96
N ASP A 44 14.23 -15.28 -5.48
CA ASP A 44 15.16 -16.07 -4.67
C ASP A 44 16.04 -17.01 -5.49
N ASP A 45 15.69 -17.24 -6.76
CA ASP A 45 16.48 -18.04 -7.70
C ASP A 45 17.72 -17.24 -8.21
N PRO A 46 18.96 -17.68 -7.91
CA PRO A 46 20.17 -17.02 -8.38
C PRO A 46 20.26 -16.87 -9.90
N ASP A 47 19.74 -17.84 -10.67
CA ASP A 47 19.79 -17.80 -12.14
C ASP A 47 18.89 -16.70 -12.70
N HIS A 48 17.75 -16.46 -12.04
CA HIS A 48 16.85 -15.36 -12.41
C HIS A 48 17.45 -14.00 -12.10
N ILE A 49 18.07 -13.86 -10.92
CA ILE A 49 18.76 -12.62 -10.55
C ILE A 49 19.94 -12.35 -11.48
N GLU A 50 20.69 -13.38 -11.86
CA GLU A 50 21.78 -13.25 -12.83
C GLU A 50 21.26 -12.78 -14.18
N TRP A 51 20.16 -13.37 -14.67
CA TRP A 51 19.53 -12.91 -15.92
C TRP A 51 19.11 -11.44 -15.84
N LEU A 52 18.48 -11.02 -14.74
CA LEU A 52 18.07 -9.62 -14.54
C LEU A 52 19.27 -8.68 -14.51
N TYR A 53 20.34 -9.08 -13.81
CA TYR A 53 21.57 -8.31 -13.74
C TYR A 53 22.18 -8.12 -15.15
N GLN A 54 22.22 -9.16 -15.97
CA GLN A 54 22.74 -9.08 -17.33
C GLN A 54 21.89 -8.15 -18.23
N GLN A 55 20.55 -8.29 -18.18
CA GLN A 55 19.65 -7.43 -18.97
C GLN A 55 19.69 -5.97 -18.51
N ALA A 56 19.69 -5.73 -17.20
CA ALA A 56 19.79 -4.41 -16.62
C ALA A 56 21.13 -3.74 -16.97
N SER A 57 22.23 -4.49 -16.92
CA SER A 57 23.57 -3.98 -17.26
C SER A 57 23.69 -3.63 -18.75
N ALA A 58 23.16 -4.48 -19.63
CA ALA A 58 23.12 -4.19 -21.06
C ALA A 58 22.31 -2.92 -21.37
N ARG A 59 21.15 -2.77 -20.72
CA ARG A 59 20.32 -1.56 -20.85
C ARG A 59 21.02 -0.33 -20.27
N ALA A 60 21.64 -0.44 -19.10
CA ALA A 60 22.36 0.67 -18.49
C ALA A 60 23.49 1.17 -19.39
N ALA A 61 24.22 0.26 -20.06
CA ALA A 61 25.24 0.63 -21.04
C ALA A 61 24.68 1.44 -22.24
N LEU A 62 23.48 1.11 -22.73
CA LEU A 62 22.82 1.87 -23.81
C LEU A 62 22.50 3.32 -23.41
N PHE A 63 22.12 3.52 -22.15
CA PHE A 63 21.77 4.84 -21.61
C PHE A 63 22.94 5.53 -20.89
N LYS A 64 24.14 4.93 -20.90
CA LYS A 64 25.34 5.42 -20.21
C LYS A 64 25.11 5.64 -18.70
N ILE A 65 24.38 4.71 -18.09
CA ILE A 65 24.10 4.69 -16.65
C ILE A 65 25.09 3.70 -16.00
N GLU A 66 25.75 4.14 -14.94
CA GLU A 66 26.67 3.31 -14.15
C GLU A 66 25.98 2.87 -12.84
N GLY A 67 26.58 1.90 -12.14
CA GLY A 67 26.14 1.49 -10.81
C GLY A 67 25.20 0.29 -10.75
N VAL A 68 24.89 -0.37 -11.88
CA VAL A 68 24.22 -1.68 -11.84
C VAL A 68 25.18 -2.71 -11.28
N THR A 69 24.83 -3.30 -10.13
CA THR A 69 25.59 -4.36 -9.47
C THR A 69 24.64 -5.48 -9.08
N TRP A 70 25.16 -6.70 -8.92
CA TRP A 70 24.34 -7.84 -8.51
C TRP A 70 23.62 -7.59 -7.17
N ALA A 71 24.30 -6.95 -6.20
CA ALA A 71 23.72 -6.57 -4.91
C ALA A 71 22.59 -5.54 -5.06
N LEU A 72 22.75 -4.54 -5.93
CA LEU A 72 21.69 -3.57 -6.23
C LEU A 72 20.50 -4.24 -6.94
N THR A 73 20.75 -5.17 -7.88
CA THR A 73 19.71 -5.96 -8.54
C THR A 73 18.86 -6.70 -7.53
N GLN A 74 19.49 -7.39 -6.57
CA GLN A 74 18.77 -8.05 -5.49
C GLN A 74 18.02 -7.06 -4.60
N GLY A 75 18.66 -5.96 -4.23
CA GLY A 75 18.10 -4.90 -3.38
C GLY A 75 16.80 -4.35 -3.94
N VAL A 76 16.81 -3.98 -5.23
CA VAL A 76 15.65 -3.42 -5.93
C VAL A 76 14.55 -4.47 -6.10
N VAL A 77 14.88 -5.65 -6.63
CA VAL A 77 13.88 -6.68 -6.97
C VAL A 77 13.18 -7.25 -5.73
N LYS A 78 13.91 -7.39 -4.61
CA LYS A 78 13.34 -7.89 -3.36
C LYS A 78 12.83 -6.79 -2.43
N ASN A 79 12.98 -5.51 -2.79
CA ASN A 79 12.73 -4.38 -1.90
C ASN A 79 13.41 -4.57 -0.53
N ILE A 80 14.71 -4.92 -0.54
CA ILE A 80 15.45 -5.30 0.69
C ILE A 80 15.51 -4.11 1.64
N ILE A 81 15.01 -4.29 2.86
CA ILE A 81 15.20 -3.37 3.99
C ILE A 81 16.47 -3.79 4.73
N PRO A 82 17.51 -2.95 4.82
CA PRO A 82 18.71 -3.26 5.58
C PRO A 82 18.38 -3.54 7.05
N ALA A 83 18.88 -4.65 7.59
CA ALA A 83 18.61 -5.08 8.95
C ALA A 83 19.90 -5.38 9.72
N ILE A 84 19.97 -4.93 10.97
CA ILE A 84 21.09 -5.18 11.89
C ILE A 84 20.56 -5.68 13.23
N ALA A 85 21.31 -6.59 13.87
CA ALA A 85 20.90 -7.24 15.11
C ALA A 85 20.68 -6.27 16.28
N SER A 86 21.46 -5.18 16.35
CA SER A 86 21.37 -4.19 17.42
C SER A 86 20.03 -3.46 17.44
N THR A 87 19.54 -2.99 16.28
CA THR A 87 18.23 -2.30 16.19
C THR A 87 17.09 -3.24 16.60
N ASN A 88 17.12 -4.50 16.12
CA ASN A 88 16.13 -5.50 16.51
C ASN A 88 16.16 -5.79 18.02
N ALA A 89 17.36 -5.88 18.61
CA ALA A 89 17.51 -6.09 20.05
C ALA A 89 16.94 -4.91 20.88
N ILE A 90 17.19 -3.66 20.48
CA ILE A 90 16.68 -2.47 21.18
C ILE A 90 15.14 -2.41 21.14
N ILE A 91 14.55 -2.65 19.96
CA ILE A 91 13.09 -2.63 19.81
C ILE A 91 12.46 -3.80 20.55
N ALA A 92 13.02 -5.01 20.42
CA ALA A 92 12.52 -6.19 21.13
C ALA A 92 12.60 -6.02 22.66
N ALA A 93 13.71 -5.48 23.18
CA ALA A 93 13.85 -5.19 24.60
C ALA A 93 12.79 -4.19 25.09
N SER A 94 12.52 -3.14 24.31
CA SER A 94 11.48 -2.15 24.63
C SER A 94 10.08 -2.80 24.65
N CYS A 95 9.74 -3.62 23.64
CA CYS A 95 8.47 -4.34 23.60
C CYS A 95 8.30 -5.33 24.77
N CYS A 96 9.34 -6.11 25.09
CA CYS A 96 9.31 -7.05 26.21
C CYS A 96 9.16 -6.34 27.55
N ASN A 97 9.79 -5.17 27.72
CA ASN A 97 9.65 -4.35 28.91
C ASN A 97 8.20 -3.86 29.10
N GLU A 98 7.55 -3.39 28.04
CA GLU A 98 6.13 -2.99 28.10
C GLU A 98 5.20 -4.19 28.35
N ALA A 99 5.48 -5.34 27.73
CA ALA A 99 4.72 -6.57 28.00
C ALA A 99 4.82 -6.99 29.48
N LEU A 100 6.00 -6.89 30.09
CA LEU A 100 6.20 -7.17 31.50
C LEU A 100 5.41 -6.20 32.39
N LYS A 101 5.46 -4.89 32.10
CA LYS A 101 4.71 -3.87 32.84
C LYS A 101 3.20 -4.10 32.75
N ILE A 102 2.68 -4.41 31.57
CA ILE A 102 1.26 -4.71 31.36
C ILE A 102 0.84 -5.97 32.12
N ALA A 103 1.64 -7.04 32.07
CA ALA A 103 1.30 -8.32 32.70
C ALA A 103 1.36 -8.29 34.23
N THR A 104 2.26 -7.48 34.81
CA THR A 104 2.55 -7.50 36.25
C THR A 104 2.09 -6.26 37.00
N ALA A 105 1.71 -5.19 36.28
CA ALA A 105 1.44 -3.87 36.83
C ALA A 105 2.59 -3.34 37.72
N CYS A 106 3.83 -3.76 37.48
CA CYS A 106 4.99 -3.38 38.31
C CYS A 106 5.42 -1.92 38.12
N ALA A 107 5.08 -1.31 36.99
CA ALA A 107 5.35 0.09 36.68
C ALA A 107 4.34 0.63 35.64
N PRO A 108 4.18 1.95 35.50
CA PRO A 108 3.42 2.55 34.41
C PRO A 108 4.01 2.16 33.04
N TYR A 109 3.12 1.84 32.11
CA TYR A 109 3.47 1.49 30.73
C TYR A 109 3.57 2.73 29.83
N LEU A 110 4.26 2.57 28.70
CA LEU A 110 4.46 3.58 27.67
C LEU A 110 3.13 4.04 27.08
N ASN A 111 3.00 5.36 26.89
CA ASN A 111 1.84 5.96 26.24
C ASN A 111 1.97 5.89 24.70
N ASN A 112 1.64 4.72 24.16
CA ASN A 112 1.46 4.33 22.76
C ASN A 112 2.65 4.39 21.78
N TYR A 113 3.61 5.32 21.88
CA TYR A 113 4.65 5.43 20.85
C TYR A 113 6.04 5.77 21.39
N MET A 114 7.03 5.07 20.85
CA MET A 114 8.45 5.30 21.05
C MET A 114 9.15 5.16 19.69
N MET A 115 9.95 6.15 19.35
CA MET A 115 10.86 6.14 18.20
C MET A 115 12.29 5.92 18.70
N TYR A 116 13.07 5.14 17.95
CA TYR A 116 14.52 5.01 18.10
C TYR A 116 15.21 5.38 16.79
N VAL A 117 16.26 6.19 16.87
CA VAL A 117 17.15 6.53 15.74
C VAL A 117 18.59 6.33 16.20
N GLY A 118 19.34 5.53 15.44
CA GLY A 118 20.69 5.08 15.79
C GLY A 118 21.78 5.47 14.79
N ASN A 119 21.54 6.47 13.92
CA ASN A 119 22.46 6.78 12.81
C ASN A 119 23.79 7.39 13.28
N ASP A 120 23.73 8.45 14.12
CA ASP A 120 24.91 9.16 14.63
C ASP A 120 25.15 8.93 16.13
N SER A 121 24.09 8.62 16.88
CA SER A 121 24.11 8.31 18.31
C SER A 121 22.82 7.61 18.71
N VAL A 122 22.61 7.40 20.01
CA VAL A 122 21.36 6.85 20.55
C VAL A 122 20.36 7.99 20.76
N TYR A 123 19.35 8.08 19.90
CA TYR A 123 18.23 9.00 20.06
C TYR A 123 16.93 8.21 20.25
N THR A 124 16.19 8.56 21.29
CA THR A 124 14.85 8.02 21.54
C THR A 124 13.87 9.15 21.80
N TYR A 125 12.69 9.07 21.21
CA TYR A 125 11.62 10.05 21.40
C TYR A 125 10.29 9.35 21.67
N THR A 126 9.62 9.74 22.74
CA THR A 126 8.31 9.21 23.14
C THR A 126 7.29 10.32 23.09
N PHE A 127 6.15 10.06 22.46
CA PHE A 127 5.03 10.99 22.39
C PHE A 127 3.73 10.20 22.24
N GLU A 128 2.62 10.84 22.55
CA GLU A 128 1.30 10.23 22.44
C GLU A 128 0.71 10.51 21.06
N HIS A 129 0.43 9.46 20.29
CA HIS A 129 -0.44 9.55 19.13
C HIS A 129 -1.89 9.73 19.55
N GLU A 130 -2.56 10.76 19.04
CA GLU A 130 -3.99 10.94 19.25
C GLU A 130 -4.80 9.90 18.46
N LYS A 131 -5.85 9.38 19.09
CA LYS A 131 -6.82 8.50 18.44
C LYS A 131 -7.67 9.32 17.48
N ARG A 132 -7.64 8.97 16.19
CA ARG A 132 -8.54 9.54 15.18
C ARG A 132 -9.97 9.04 15.40
N PRO A 133 -10.96 9.92 15.64
CA PRO A 133 -12.36 9.53 15.79
C PRO A 133 -12.94 8.88 14.52
N GLU A 134 -12.49 9.33 13.34
CA GLU A 134 -12.90 8.76 12.05
C GLU A 134 -11.98 7.60 11.58
N CYS A 135 -11.24 6.96 12.48
CA CYS A 135 -10.42 5.82 12.09
C CYS A 135 -11.31 4.66 11.61
N PRO A 136 -11.09 4.10 10.40
CA PRO A 136 -11.90 3.01 9.87
C PRO A 136 -11.87 1.73 10.73
N VAL A 137 -10.87 1.58 11.59
CA VAL A 137 -10.67 0.38 12.40
C VAL A 137 -11.14 0.55 13.84
N CYS A 138 -10.81 1.66 14.50
CA CYS A 138 -11.08 1.85 15.93
C CYS A 138 -11.85 3.13 16.28
N GLY A 139 -12.21 3.93 15.28
CA GLY A 139 -12.78 5.28 15.43
C GLY A 139 -14.22 5.29 15.92
N GLY A 140 -15.05 4.37 15.41
CA GLY A 140 -16.47 4.25 15.79
C GLY A 140 -17.39 5.29 15.14
N GLU A 141 -16.86 6.44 14.70
CA GLU A 141 -17.59 7.41 13.89
C GLU A 141 -17.60 7.01 12.41
N SER A 142 -18.71 7.29 11.72
CA SER A 142 -18.83 7.08 10.27
C SER A 142 -17.97 8.10 9.53
N LEU A 143 -17.20 7.64 8.55
CA LEU A 143 -16.41 8.53 7.69
C LEU A 143 -17.35 9.31 6.77
N ASN A 144 -17.17 10.63 6.65
CA ASN A 144 -17.94 11.41 5.70
C ASN A 144 -17.22 11.51 4.35
N ALA A 145 -17.97 11.33 3.26
CA ALA A 145 -17.51 11.54 1.89
C ALA A 145 -18.40 12.56 1.19
N GLU A 146 -17.80 13.70 0.82
CA GLU A 146 -18.44 14.71 -0.02
C GLU A 146 -18.37 14.26 -1.49
N VAL A 147 -19.55 14.13 -2.11
CA VAL A 147 -19.69 13.61 -3.47
C VAL A 147 -20.45 14.62 -4.32
N GLY A 148 -19.89 15.01 -5.47
CA GLY A 148 -20.59 15.88 -6.41
C GLY A 148 -21.81 15.18 -7.00
N ARG A 149 -22.92 15.90 -7.20
CA ARG A 149 -24.16 15.33 -7.79
C ARG A 149 -23.97 14.73 -9.20
N ASP A 150 -22.91 15.12 -9.91
CA ASP A 150 -22.52 14.62 -11.22
C ASP A 150 -21.62 13.38 -11.18
N TRP A 151 -21.17 12.94 -10.00
CA TRP A 151 -20.20 11.86 -9.89
C TRP A 151 -20.81 10.51 -10.27
N THR A 152 -20.07 9.77 -11.08
CA THR A 152 -20.32 8.35 -11.34
C THR A 152 -19.82 7.50 -10.18
N LEU A 153 -20.34 6.28 -10.06
CA LEU A 153 -19.86 5.33 -9.06
C LEU A 153 -18.37 5.01 -9.25
N GLU A 154 -17.88 4.98 -10.50
CA GLU A 154 -16.44 4.83 -10.80
C GLU A 154 -15.60 5.96 -10.19
N ARG A 155 -15.97 7.22 -10.40
CA ARG A 155 -15.28 8.38 -9.82
C ARG A 155 -15.31 8.35 -8.29
N PHE A 156 -16.41 7.87 -7.71
CA PHE A 156 -16.49 7.69 -6.26
C PHE A 156 -15.51 6.62 -5.75
N ILE A 157 -15.42 5.47 -6.41
CA ILE A 157 -14.44 4.42 -6.07
C ILE A 157 -13.01 4.93 -6.18
N GLU A 158 -12.69 5.68 -7.24
CA GLU A 158 -11.37 6.31 -7.41
C GLU A 158 -11.07 7.28 -6.27
N SER A 159 -12.05 8.10 -5.86
CA SER A 159 -11.88 9.04 -4.75
C SER A 159 -11.61 8.35 -3.41
N LEU A 160 -12.26 7.21 -3.16
CA LEU A 160 -12.03 6.39 -1.97
C LEU A 160 -10.68 5.69 -2.03
N THR A 161 -10.24 5.26 -3.21
CA THR A 161 -8.93 4.62 -3.41
C THR A 161 -7.78 5.61 -3.27
N ALA A 162 -8.00 6.87 -3.63
CA ALA A 162 -7.03 7.95 -3.47
C ALA A 162 -6.87 8.41 -2.01
N ARG A 163 -7.80 8.06 -1.12
CA ARG A 163 -7.80 8.44 0.29
C ARG A 163 -6.71 7.69 1.08
N GLN A 164 -5.67 8.42 1.49
CA GLN A 164 -4.52 7.89 2.23
C GLN A 164 -4.87 7.38 3.64
N ASP A 165 -6.00 7.80 4.18
CA ASP A 165 -6.52 7.37 5.47
C ASP A 165 -7.23 6.02 5.43
N LEU A 166 -7.71 5.61 4.24
CA LEU A 166 -8.36 4.33 4.01
C LEU A 166 -7.39 3.27 3.46
N GLN A 167 -6.44 3.65 2.60
CA GLN A 167 -5.45 2.75 1.96
C GLN A 167 -6.08 1.49 1.34
N ILE A 168 -7.30 1.64 0.79
CA ILE A 168 -8.02 0.55 0.13
C ILE A 168 -7.41 0.24 -1.24
N SER A 169 -7.51 -1.01 -1.67
CA SER A 169 -6.87 -1.52 -2.88
C SER A 169 -7.86 -2.04 -3.91
N ARG A 170 -8.86 -2.80 -3.49
CA ARG A 170 -9.92 -3.41 -4.31
C ARG A 170 -11.22 -3.41 -3.52
N PRO A 171 -11.87 -2.24 -3.35
CA PRO A 171 -13.04 -2.13 -2.49
C PRO A 171 -14.26 -2.76 -3.13
N SER A 172 -15.02 -3.49 -2.31
CA SER A 172 -16.41 -3.87 -2.55
C SER A 172 -17.32 -2.87 -1.85
N LEU A 173 -18.32 -2.37 -2.56
CA LEU A 173 -19.27 -1.38 -2.07
C LEU A 173 -20.68 -1.99 -2.00
N SER A 174 -21.33 -1.83 -0.86
CA SER A 174 -22.72 -2.21 -0.63
C SER A 174 -23.48 -1.14 0.13
N TYR A 175 -24.80 -1.12 -0.01
CA TYR A 175 -25.71 -0.21 0.65
C TYR A 175 -26.93 -0.97 1.20
N SER A 176 -27.86 -0.26 1.82
CA SER A 176 -29.07 -0.84 2.44
C SER A 176 -29.87 -1.72 1.46
N GLY A 177 -29.92 -1.34 0.18
CA GLY A 177 -30.70 -1.99 -0.88
C GLY A 177 -29.95 -3.03 -1.71
N GLY A 178 -28.65 -3.26 -1.47
CA GLY A 178 -27.89 -4.30 -2.17
C GLY A 178 -26.42 -3.98 -2.45
N ALA A 179 -25.85 -4.67 -3.43
CA ALA A 179 -24.47 -4.49 -3.86
C ALA A 179 -24.36 -3.38 -4.93
N LEU A 180 -23.53 -2.37 -4.68
CA LEU A 180 -23.23 -1.31 -5.67
C LEU A 180 -22.20 -1.81 -6.68
N PHE A 181 -21.08 -2.30 -6.15
CA PHE A 181 -19.93 -2.74 -6.93
C PHE A 181 -19.18 -3.85 -6.19
N TRP A 182 -18.96 -4.98 -6.87
CA TRP A 182 -18.19 -6.10 -6.33
C TRP A 182 -17.21 -6.62 -7.38
N PRO A 183 -15.88 -6.49 -7.17
CA PRO A 183 -14.88 -6.93 -8.14
C PRO A 183 -14.69 -8.46 -8.20
N SER A 184 -15.26 -9.21 -7.25
CA SER A 184 -15.22 -10.68 -7.18
C SER A 184 -16.36 -11.17 -6.30
N PRO A 185 -17.13 -12.23 -6.65
CA PRO A 185 -16.94 -13.17 -7.77
C PRO A 185 -17.39 -12.65 -9.15
N PRO A 186 -16.99 -13.30 -10.28
CA PRO A 186 -17.28 -12.83 -11.64
C PRO A 186 -18.77 -12.60 -11.95
N ASP A 187 -19.65 -13.46 -11.45
CA ASP A 187 -21.09 -13.37 -11.69
C ASP A 187 -21.69 -12.07 -11.12
N VAL A 188 -21.23 -11.67 -9.93
CA VAL A 188 -21.68 -10.42 -9.26
C VAL A 188 -21.01 -9.22 -9.91
N PHE A 189 -19.76 -9.36 -10.38
CA PHE A 189 -19.08 -8.31 -11.12
C PHE A 189 -19.82 -7.97 -12.42
N GLU A 190 -20.23 -8.97 -13.21
CA GLU A 190 -21.01 -8.73 -14.43
C GLU A 190 -22.35 -8.06 -14.14
N ALA A 191 -23.01 -8.42 -13.04
CA ALA A 191 -24.28 -7.81 -12.62
C ALA A 191 -24.12 -6.36 -12.11
N THR A 192 -23.01 -6.04 -11.45
CA THR A 192 -22.76 -4.72 -10.84
C THR A 192 -21.98 -3.76 -11.73
N ARG A 193 -21.28 -4.26 -12.76
CA ARG A 193 -20.53 -3.47 -13.73
C ARG A 193 -21.35 -2.33 -14.39
N PRO A 194 -22.63 -2.51 -14.76
CA PRO A 194 -23.44 -1.43 -15.32
C PRO A 194 -23.69 -0.26 -14.36
N ASN A 195 -23.47 -0.44 -13.05
CA ASN A 195 -23.65 0.63 -12.07
C ASN A 195 -22.48 1.62 -12.04
N LEU A 196 -21.31 1.25 -12.60
CA LEU A 196 -20.12 2.11 -12.61
C LEU A 196 -20.35 3.42 -13.36
N GLU A 197 -21.10 3.37 -14.46
CA GLU A 197 -21.42 4.52 -15.30
C GLU A 197 -22.59 5.36 -14.77
N LYS A 198 -23.37 4.82 -13.82
CA LYS A 198 -24.52 5.52 -13.22
C LYS A 198 -24.04 6.52 -12.18
N LYS A 199 -24.85 7.55 -11.96
CA LYS A 199 -24.56 8.56 -10.94
C LYS A 199 -24.81 8.00 -9.55
N VAL A 200 -23.98 8.42 -8.59
CA VAL A 200 -24.10 8.03 -7.18
C VAL A 200 -25.48 8.41 -6.62
N VAL A 201 -25.97 9.60 -6.96
CA VAL A 201 -27.30 10.11 -6.56
C VAL A 201 -28.44 9.18 -7.00
N ASP A 202 -28.36 8.64 -8.21
CA ASP A 202 -29.40 7.76 -8.77
C ASP A 202 -29.41 6.37 -8.10
N LEU A 203 -28.30 5.98 -7.47
CA LEU A 203 -28.12 4.68 -6.82
C LEU A 203 -28.42 4.70 -5.32
N LEU A 204 -27.97 5.75 -4.61
CA LEU A 204 -27.98 5.84 -3.14
C LEU A 204 -29.04 6.80 -2.58
N GLY A 205 -29.71 7.61 -3.42
CA GLY A 205 -30.61 8.66 -2.92
C GLY A 205 -29.84 9.76 -2.17
N GLU A 206 -30.53 10.63 -1.41
CA GLU A 206 -29.91 11.83 -0.80
C GLU A 206 -29.19 11.60 0.56
N GLU A 207 -29.46 10.52 1.30
CA GLU A 207 -28.87 10.30 2.64
C GLU A 207 -28.67 8.81 2.99
N GLU A 208 -27.81 8.10 2.24
CA GLU A 208 -27.45 6.71 2.57
C GLU A 208 -25.97 6.52 2.88
N GLY A 209 -25.72 5.63 3.85
CA GLY A 209 -24.39 5.13 4.16
C GLY A 209 -23.99 3.99 3.23
N VAL A 210 -22.74 4.00 2.79
CA VAL A 210 -22.11 2.96 2.00
C VAL A 210 -21.20 2.14 2.90
N VAL A 211 -21.37 0.82 2.86
CA VAL A 211 -20.46 -0.13 3.50
C VAL A 211 -19.34 -0.47 2.51
N VAL A 212 -18.11 -0.20 2.91
CA VAL A 212 -16.90 -0.53 2.16
C VAL A 212 -16.24 -1.74 2.80
N VAL A 213 -15.96 -2.76 1.98
CA VAL A 213 -15.18 -3.94 2.38
C VAL A 213 -13.97 -4.02 1.46
N ASP A 214 -12.77 -4.09 2.01
CA ASP A 214 -11.54 -4.22 1.24
C ASP A 214 -10.63 -5.28 1.87
N PRO A 215 -9.89 -6.08 1.08
CA PRO A 215 -8.90 -7.00 1.62
C PRO A 215 -7.81 -6.35 2.48
N ALA A 216 -7.52 -5.06 2.26
CA ALA A 216 -6.55 -4.28 3.05
C ALA A 216 -7.13 -3.83 4.40
N LEU A 217 -8.45 -3.90 4.59
CA LEU A 217 -9.12 -3.49 5.82
C LEU A 217 -9.54 -4.71 6.64
N PRO A 218 -9.20 -4.77 7.94
CA PRO A 218 -9.60 -5.88 8.80
C PRO A 218 -11.10 -5.88 9.14
N VAL A 219 -11.78 -4.75 8.94
CA VAL A 219 -13.21 -4.54 9.26
C VAL A 219 -13.90 -3.78 8.13
N SER A 220 -15.21 -3.98 7.98
CA SER A 220 -16.03 -3.19 7.08
C SER A 220 -16.19 -1.76 7.59
N VAL A 221 -16.08 -0.79 6.69
CA VAL A 221 -16.13 0.64 7.02
C VAL A 221 -17.45 1.22 6.55
N ASN A 222 -18.13 1.97 7.41
CA ASN A 222 -19.32 2.71 7.04
C ASN A 222 -18.94 4.14 6.65
N ILE A 223 -19.31 4.53 5.43
CA ILE A 223 -19.09 5.87 4.88
C ILE A 223 -20.44 6.54 4.67
N SER A 224 -20.66 7.67 5.32
CA SER A 224 -21.82 8.52 5.10
C SER A 224 -21.55 9.41 3.88
N VAL A 225 -22.45 9.36 2.89
CA VAL A 225 -22.32 10.16 1.66
C VAL A 225 -23.10 11.46 1.81
N THR A 226 -22.45 12.59 1.56
CA THR A 226 -23.10 13.91 1.53
C THR A 226 -22.92 14.52 0.15
N TYR A 227 -24.01 14.93 -0.48
CA TYR A 227 -23.96 15.51 -1.83
C TYR A 227 -23.69 17.01 -1.79
N VAL A 228 -22.69 17.44 -2.55
CA VAL A 228 -22.31 18.85 -2.75
C VAL A 228 -22.48 19.29 -4.20
#